data_AF-A0A6J5JFA1-F1
#
_entry.id   AF-A0A6J5JFA1-F1
#
_cell.length_a   1.000
_cell.length_b   1.000
_cell.length_c   1.000
_cell.angle_alpha   90.00
_cell.angle_beta   90.00
_cell.angle_gamma   90.00
#
_symmetry.space_group_name_H-M   'P 1'
#
loop_
_entity.id
_entity.type
_entity.pdbx_description
1 polymer ?
#
loop_
_entity_poly.entity_id
_entity_poly.type
_entity_poly.pdbx_seq_one_letter_code
_entity_poly.pdbx_strand_id
1 'polypeptide(L)'
;MTSNFDLSATESAATKHSDVGSEAPAASIPESVQFYVKSALNALRRHEAALDGVQRARGNGHFLALELKDRAEQIKVALDRLAEFRAEALEHEVDGNAFIQQCGGVPDLSRFGYLMPEASDWCEHEFAFDCNLSATIRVRAGSLEHAQANLREGMAAASCNAGAWPNGDPILFEASLCVSAVVLSELDGEPIAVSVPAGVDIYRRPDAEGAALFFAELLASVETLGAIADQYGLNTLTDLMYLHNAILTGNVLEVWPGESEVEKVLRELPSADRWLRSTEHGGDWKTHCVANRVKK
;
A
#
# COMPACT_ATOMS: atom_id res chain seq x y z
N MET A 1 -21.58 74.96 30.81
CA MET A 1 -21.08 73.65 31.27
C MET A 1 -19.67 73.49 30.72
N THR A 2 -18.74 73.33 31.64
CA THR A 2 -17.29 73.52 31.56
C THR A 2 -16.55 72.42 30.82
N SER A 3 -15.49 72.76 30.08
CA SER A 3 -14.28 71.92 30.03
C SER A 3 -13.09 72.76 29.57
N ASN A 4 -12.17 73.00 30.50
CA ASN A 4 -10.92 73.74 30.30
C ASN A 4 -9.87 72.88 29.58
N PHE A 5 -9.03 73.57 28.82
CA PHE A 5 -7.79 73.09 28.24
C PHE A 5 -6.63 73.51 29.14
N ASP A 6 -5.84 72.51 29.55
CA ASP A 6 -4.36 72.47 29.62
C ASP A 6 -3.55 73.38 30.57
N LEU A 7 -2.67 72.78 31.39
CA LEU A 7 -1.20 72.94 31.29
C LEU A 7 -0.43 72.39 32.51
N SER A 8 0.65 71.68 32.16
CA SER A 8 1.99 71.63 32.79
C SER A 8 2.22 70.95 34.16
N ALA A 9 2.88 69.78 34.05
CA ALA A 9 4.19 69.45 34.61
C ALA A 9 4.58 69.89 36.03
N THR A 10 4.90 68.90 36.87
CA THR A 10 6.04 68.99 37.82
C THR A 10 6.78 67.65 37.86
N GLU A 11 8.06 67.70 37.51
CA GLU A 11 9.06 66.69 37.86
C GLU A 11 9.36 66.74 39.37
N SER A 12 9.61 65.58 39.99
CA SER A 12 10.58 65.50 41.07
C SER A 12 11.23 64.13 41.10
N ALA A 13 12.56 64.14 41.14
CA ALA A 13 13.46 63.03 40.94
C ALA A 13 14.06 62.49 42.25
N ALA A 14 14.50 61.23 42.19
CA ALA A 14 15.55 60.57 42.99
C ALA A 14 15.17 60.16 44.44
N THR A 15 15.50 58.97 44.97
CA THR A 15 16.74 58.19 44.81
C THR A 15 16.56 56.71 45.22
N LYS A 16 17.36 55.85 44.56
CA LYS A 16 17.66 54.42 44.69
C LYS A 16 17.83 53.84 46.12
N HIS A 17 17.45 52.58 46.34
CA HIS A 17 18.36 51.41 46.30
C HIS A 17 17.66 50.06 46.60
N SER A 18 17.83 49.14 45.64
CA SER A 18 17.98 47.66 45.73
C SER A 18 17.22 46.85 46.79
N ASP A 19 16.37 45.93 46.33
CA ASP A 19 16.51 44.53 46.75
C ASP A 19 16.21 43.57 45.58
N VAL A 20 17.03 42.53 45.50
CA VAL A 20 17.10 41.53 44.44
C VAL A 20 16.14 40.40 44.82
N GLY A 21 14.96 40.39 44.21
CA GLY A 21 14.03 39.27 44.22
C GLY A 21 14.01 38.60 42.85
N SER A 22 14.77 37.52 42.71
CA SER A 22 14.71 36.58 41.58
C SER A 22 13.32 35.92 41.52
N GLU A 23 12.41 36.50 40.75
CA GLU A 23 11.28 35.77 40.17
C GLU A 23 11.51 35.71 38.66
N ALA A 24 11.90 34.54 38.16
CA ALA A 24 11.77 34.26 36.74
C ALA A 24 10.26 34.32 36.41
N PRO A 25 9.79 35.25 35.55
CA PRO A 25 8.40 35.22 35.13
C PRO A 25 8.19 33.92 34.37
N ALA A 26 7.11 33.19 34.70
CA ALA A 26 6.67 32.02 33.91
C ALA A 26 6.73 32.41 32.42
N ALA A 27 7.55 31.69 31.65
CA ALA A 27 7.90 32.09 30.30
C ALA A 27 6.64 32.18 29.43
N SER A 28 6.16 33.41 29.21
CA SER A 28 5.04 33.67 28.31
C SER A 28 5.59 33.80 26.89
N ILE A 29 4.96 33.12 25.94
CA ILE A 29 5.41 33.10 24.55
C ILE A 29 5.39 34.53 23.99
N PRO A 30 6.52 35.06 23.47
CA PRO A 30 6.57 36.42 22.93
C PRO A 30 5.56 36.62 21.78
N GLU A 31 4.98 37.83 21.67
CA GLU A 31 3.97 38.14 20.64
C GLU A 31 4.45 37.86 19.22
N SER A 32 5.75 38.09 18.95
CA SER A 32 6.38 37.77 17.66
C SER A 32 6.31 36.28 17.36
N VAL A 33 6.66 35.42 18.32
CA VAL A 33 6.60 33.95 18.19
C VAL A 33 5.15 33.49 18.03
N GLN A 34 4.22 34.05 18.82
CA GLN A 34 2.79 33.76 18.67
C GLN A 34 2.29 34.10 17.25
N PHE A 35 2.72 35.23 16.68
CA PHE A 35 2.38 35.63 15.32
C PHE A 35 2.89 34.61 14.30
N TYR A 36 4.14 34.15 14.43
CA TYR A 36 4.71 33.14 13.53
C TYR A 36 3.96 31.80 13.58
N VAL A 37 3.66 31.31 14.79
CA VAL A 37 2.91 30.05 14.98
C VAL A 37 1.49 30.17 14.41
N LYS A 38 0.79 31.27 14.70
CA LYS A 38 -0.56 31.54 14.15
C LYS A 38 -0.52 31.64 12.63
N SER A 39 0.52 32.24 12.05
CA SER A 39 0.71 32.34 10.61
C SER A 39 0.89 30.96 9.96
N ALA A 40 1.71 30.08 10.56
CA ALA A 40 1.89 28.70 10.10
C ALA A 40 0.58 27.89 10.16
N LEU A 41 -0.16 27.98 11.28
CA LEU A 41 -1.46 27.32 11.42
C LEU A 41 -2.49 27.83 10.40
N ASN A 42 -2.51 29.14 10.14
CA ASN A 42 -3.38 29.72 9.12
C ASN A 42 -2.98 29.31 7.70
N ALA A 43 -1.68 29.10 7.43
CA ALA A 43 -1.24 28.52 6.17
C ALA A 43 -1.81 27.10 6.00
N LEU A 44 -1.66 26.23 7.01
CA LEU A 44 -2.18 24.86 6.98
C LEU A 44 -3.70 24.82 6.76
N ARG A 45 -4.46 25.69 7.44
CA ARG A 45 -5.93 25.79 7.23
C ARG A 45 -6.30 26.26 5.83
N ARG A 46 -5.51 27.12 5.19
CA ARG A 46 -5.74 27.51 3.79
C ARG A 46 -5.51 26.34 2.84
N HIS A 47 -4.48 25.53 3.08
CA HIS A 47 -4.25 24.32 2.28
C HIS A 47 -5.36 23.29 2.51
N GLU A 48 -5.75 23.07 3.77
CA GLU A 48 -6.88 22.22 4.13
C GLU A 48 -8.18 22.66 3.41
N ALA A 49 -8.55 23.93 3.49
CA ALA A 49 -9.76 24.45 2.87
C ALA A 49 -9.73 24.34 1.33
N ALA A 50 -8.56 24.49 0.71
CA ALA A 50 -8.42 24.30 -0.74
C ALA A 50 -8.60 22.83 -1.14
N LEU A 51 -7.95 21.91 -0.43
CA LEU A 51 -8.10 20.46 -0.66
C LEU A 51 -9.53 20.00 -0.40
N ASP A 52 -10.16 20.47 0.67
CA ASP A 52 -11.56 20.21 0.99
C ASP A 52 -12.50 20.74 -0.10
N GLY A 53 -12.17 21.90 -0.70
CA GLY A 53 -12.88 22.45 -1.85
C GLY A 53 -12.79 21.55 -3.09
N VAL A 54 -11.60 21.04 -3.41
CA VAL A 54 -11.39 20.10 -4.53
C VAL A 54 -12.10 18.79 -4.26
N GLN A 55 -11.98 18.24 -3.06
CA GLN A 55 -12.65 17.01 -2.64
C GLN A 55 -14.18 17.13 -2.79
N ARG A 56 -14.77 18.24 -2.32
CA ARG A 56 -16.21 18.48 -2.47
C ARG A 56 -16.65 18.65 -3.92
N ALA A 57 -15.84 19.27 -4.77
CA ALA A 57 -16.21 19.55 -6.15
C ALA A 57 -15.96 18.38 -7.12
N ARG A 58 -14.92 17.58 -6.87
CA ARG A 58 -14.38 16.58 -7.82
C ARG A 58 -14.17 15.19 -7.21
N GLY A 59 -14.46 15.01 -5.93
CA GLY A 59 -14.26 13.75 -5.21
C GLY A 59 -12.79 13.46 -4.89
N ASN A 60 -12.51 12.22 -4.46
CA ASN A 60 -11.18 11.75 -4.05
C ASN A 60 -10.28 11.33 -5.22
N GLY A 61 -10.58 11.79 -6.44
CA GLY A 61 -9.91 11.34 -7.65
C GLY A 61 -8.60 12.09 -7.94
N HIS A 62 -8.13 11.92 -9.18
CA HIS A 62 -6.87 12.49 -9.68
C HIS A 62 -6.70 14.00 -9.42
N PHE A 63 -7.76 14.81 -9.50
CA PHE A 63 -7.66 16.25 -9.25
C PHE A 63 -7.29 16.59 -7.80
N LEU A 64 -7.77 15.81 -6.82
CA LEU A 64 -7.40 16.00 -5.42
C LEU A 64 -5.94 15.61 -5.19
N ALA A 65 -5.50 14.50 -5.79
CA ALA A 65 -4.10 14.05 -5.76
C ALA A 65 -3.14 15.09 -6.34
N LEU A 66 -3.49 15.69 -7.49
CA LEU A 66 -2.68 16.73 -8.11
C LEU A 66 -2.61 18.00 -7.25
N GLU A 67 -3.75 18.48 -6.74
CA GLU A 67 -3.79 19.64 -5.84
C GLU A 67 -2.97 19.39 -4.56
N LEU A 68 -2.99 18.16 -4.05
CA LEU A 68 -2.18 17.77 -2.90
C LEU A 68 -0.69 17.80 -3.23
N LYS A 69 -0.29 17.23 -4.37
CA LYS A 69 1.10 17.24 -4.85
C LYS A 69 1.63 18.66 -5.00
N ASP A 70 0.85 19.54 -5.61
CA ASP A 70 1.22 20.95 -5.84
C ASP A 70 1.40 21.74 -4.53
N ARG A 71 0.73 21.31 -3.45
CA ARG A 71 0.76 21.97 -2.14
C ARG A 71 1.70 21.33 -1.13
N ALA A 72 2.23 20.14 -1.43
CA ALA A 72 2.95 19.32 -0.45
C ALA A 72 4.13 20.07 0.17
N GLU A 73 4.91 20.79 -0.63
CA GLU A 73 6.08 21.53 -0.15
C GLU A 73 5.69 22.68 0.79
N GLN A 74 4.63 23.44 0.48
CA GLN A 74 4.20 24.53 1.35
C GLN A 74 3.54 24.01 2.65
N ILE A 75 2.88 22.86 2.58
CA ILE A 75 2.37 22.15 3.76
C ILE A 75 3.56 21.73 4.65
N LYS A 76 4.59 21.10 4.06
CA LYS A 76 5.81 20.70 4.75
C LYS A 76 6.48 21.89 5.44
N VAL A 77 6.72 22.99 4.72
CA VAL A 77 7.31 24.22 5.31
C VAL A 77 6.51 24.74 6.50
N ALA A 78 5.18 24.69 6.44
CA ALA A 78 4.36 25.14 7.55
C ALA A 78 4.41 24.17 8.75
N LEU A 79 4.50 22.86 8.51
CA LEU A 79 4.66 21.84 9.56
C LEU A 79 6.05 21.89 10.22
N ASP A 80 7.11 22.07 9.42
CA ASP A 80 8.49 22.21 9.89
C ASP A 80 8.62 23.40 10.85
N ARG A 81 7.99 24.55 10.53
CA ARG A 81 7.94 25.71 11.43
C ARG A 81 7.26 25.42 12.77
N LEU A 82 6.23 24.58 12.77
CA LEU A 82 5.57 24.16 14.01
C LEU A 82 6.44 23.17 14.79
N ALA A 83 7.23 22.34 14.11
CA ALA A 83 8.21 21.46 14.73
C ALA A 83 9.35 22.26 15.37
N GLU A 84 9.91 23.25 14.67
CA GLU A 84 10.90 24.19 15.20
C GLU A 84 10.38 24.89 16.46
N PHE A 85 9.14 25.43 16.41
CA PHE A 85 8.53 26.05 17.58
C PHE A 85 8.38 25.07 18.76
N ARG A 86 7.99 23.81 18.52
CA ARG A 86 7.89 22.81 19.58
C ARG A 86 9.24 22.51 20.22
N ALA A 87 10.30 22.40 19.43
CA ALA A 87 11.65 22.16 19.93
C ALA A 87 12.12 23.32 20.81
N GLU A 88 11.97 24.55 20.33
CA GLU A 88 12.33 25.76 21.07
C GLU A 88 11.48 25.95 22.34
N ALA A 89 10.17 25.67 22.26
CA ALA A 89 9.28 25.77 23.41
C ALA A 89 9.68 24.78 24.52
N LEU A 90 10.09 23.56 24.15
CA LEU A 90 10.58 22.56 25.10
C LEU A 90 11.86 23.03 25.81
N GLU A 91 12.81 23.62 25.09
CA GLU A 91 14.04 24.17 25.67
C GLU A 91 13.78 25.31 26.67
N HIS A 92 12.68 26.02 26.50
CA HIS A 92 12.28 27.15 27.35
C HIS A 92 11.22 26.78 28.40
N GLU A 93 10.98 25.49 28.63
CA GLU A 93 9.98 24.97 29.59
C GLU A 93 8.54 25.49 29.32
N VAL A 94 8.22 25.77 28.05
CA VAL A 94 6.90 26.20 27.60
C VAL A 94 6.18 25.03 26.93
N ASP A 95 4.92 24.79 27.30
CA ASP A 95 4.09 23.81 26.61
C ASP A 95 3.61 24.32 25.25
N GLY A 96 4.47 24.15 24.24
CA GLY A 96 4.17 24.52 22.85
C GLY A 96 2.98 23.77 22.27
N ASN A 97 2.71 22.53 22.73
CA ASN A 97 1.56 21.76 22.26
C ASN A 97 0.26 22.34 22.82
N ALA A 98 0.20 22.71 24.10
CA ALA A 98 -0.93 23.40 24.69
C ALA A 98 -1.22 24.73 23.96
N PHE A 99 -0.18 25.49 23.62
CA PHE A 99 -0.36 26.73 22.86
C PHE A 99 -0.89 26.51 21.44
N ILE A 100 -0.37 25.52 20.71
CA ILE A 100 -0.88 25.14 19.38
C ILE A 100 -2.35 24.71 19.49
N GLN A 101 -2.72 23.94 20.51
CA GLN A 101 -4.11 23.53 20.75
C GLN A 101 -5.01 24.72 21.07
N GLN A 102 -4.56 25.66 21.90
CA GLN A 102 -5.28 26.91 22.17
C GLN A 102 -5.50 27.73 20.88
N CYS A 103 -4.57 27.65 19.94
CA CYS A 103 -4.69 28.30 18.63
C CYS A 103 -5.60 27.53 17.65
N GLY A 104 -6.28 26.45 18.07
CA GLY A 104 -7.20 25.65 17.27
C GLY A 104 -6.58 24.39 16.65
N GLY A 105 -5.39 23.98 17.09
CA GLY A 105 -4.75 22.74 16.67
C GLY A 105 -4.22 22.73 15.24
N VAL A 106 -3.44 21.69 14.92
CA VAL A 106 -2.98 21.39 13.56
C VAL A 106 -4.13 20.69 12.82
N PRO A 107 -4.53 21.16 11.63
CA PRO A 107 -5.58 20.50 10.86
C PRO A 107 -5.16 19.11 10.41
N ASP A 108 -6.13 18.18 10.34
CA ASP A 108 -5.90 16.83 9.85
C ASP A 108 -5.86 16.81 8.32
N LEU A 109 -4.65 16.75 7.77
CA LEU A 109 -4.41 16.66 6.33
C LEU A 109 -4.33 15.20 5.84
N SER A 110 -4.27 14.22 6.74
CA SER A 110 -4.18 12.80 6.39
C SER A 110 -5.45 12.31 5.68
N ARG A 111 -6.60 12.93 5.98
CA ARG A 111 -7.88 12.70 5.30
C ARG A 111 -7.86 13.01 3.79
N PHE A 112 -6.88 13.76 3.31
CA PHE A 112 -6.67 14.03 1.87
C PHE A 112 -5.59 13.14 1.24
N GLY A 113 -4.96 12.25 2.02
CA GLY A 113 -3.82 11.44 1.59
C GLY A 113 -2.45 12.08 1.85
N TYR A 114 -2.37 13.18 2.61
CA TYR A 114 -1.09 13.74 3.03
C TYR A 114 -0.49 12.87 4.15
N LEU A 115 0.56 12.11 3.82
CA LEU A 115 1.39 11.44 4.81
C LEU A 115 2.49 12.43 5.21
N MET A 116 2.60 12.75 6.50
CA MET A 116 3.76 13.51 6.97
C MET A 116 5.02 12.72 6.58
N PRO A 117 5.99 13.34 5.90
CA PRO A 117 7.30 12.72 5.80
C PRO A 117 7.86 12.67 7.22
N GLU A 118 7.84 11.50 7.86
CA GLU A 118 8.61 11.30 9.08
C GLU A 118 10.08 11.57 8.77
N ALA A 119 10.84 12.04 9.75
CA ALA A 119 12.27 12.36 9.63
C ALA A 119 13.15 11.11 9.50
N SER A 120 12.85 10.25 8.53
CA SER A 120 13.53 8.97 8.31
C SER A 120 14.04 8.89 6.89
N ASP A 121 15.34 8.63 6.79
CA ASP A 121 16.06 8.13 5.62
C ASP A 121 15.47 6.78 5.18
N TRP A 122 14.23 6.76 4.70
CA TRP A 122 13.73 5.60 3.99
C TRP A 122 14.40 5.59 2.62
N CYS A 123 15.37 4.69 2.44
CA CYS A 123 15.66 4.20 1.10
C CYS A 123 14.33 3.72 0.51
N GLU A 124 13.82 4.43 -0.49
CA GLU A 124 12.71 3.93 -1.28
C GLU A 124 13.12 2.58 -1.87
N HIS A 125 12.34 1.55 -1.55
CA HIS A 125 12.51 0.22 -2.10
C HIS A 125 11.37 -0.01 -3.09
N GLU A 126 11.72 -0.48 -4.28
CA GLU A 126 10.74 -0.95 -5.26
C GLU A 126 10.28 -2.34 -4.84
N PHE A 127 8.97 -2.51 -4.70
CA PHE A 127 8.34 -3.80 -4.37
C PHE A 127 7.46 -4.23 -5.54
N ALA A 128 7.62 -5.47 -5.98
CA ALA A 128 6.75 -6.10 -6.97
C ALA A 128 5.85 -7.13 -6.28
N PHE A 129 4.57 -7.11 -6.62
CA PHE A 129 3.58 -8.06 -6.10
C PHE A 129 2.97 -8.80 -7.27
N ASP A 130 2.92 -10.13 -7.18
CA ASP A 130 2.16 -10.93 -8.13
C ASP A 130 0.67 -10.89 -7.75
N CYS A 131 -0.17 -10.43 -8.68
CA CYS A 131 -1.58 -10.14 -8.46
C CYS A 131 -2.44 -10.76 -9.56
N ASN A 132 -3.45 -11.54 -9.16
CA ASN A 132 -4.47 -12.04 -10.09
C ASN A 132 -5.59 -11.01 -10.29
N LEU A 133 -5.76 -10.50 -11.50
CA LEU A 133 -6.82 -9.56 -11.88
C LEU A 133 -7.87 -10.27 -12.75
N SER A 134 -9.15 -9.99 -12.50
CA SER A 134 -10.24 -10.39 -13.41
C SER A 134 -10.67 -9.19 -14.25
N ALA A 135 -10.76 -9.38 -15.57
CA ALA A 135 -11.16 -8.35 -16.51
C ALA A 135 -11.96 -8.93 -17.68
N THR A 136 -12.93 -8.16 -18.17
CA THR A 136 -13.66 -8.47 -19.41
C THR A 136 -13.12 -7.60 -20.54
N ILE A 137 -12.48 -8.22 -21.54
CA ILE A 137 -11.89 -7.52 -22.68
C ILE A 137 -12.71 -7.79 -23.93
N ARG A 138 -13.16 -6.72 -24.59
CA ARG A 138 -13.90 -6.81 -25.86
C ARG A 138 -12.93 -6.73 -27.04
N VAL A 139 -12.92 -7.76 -27.87
CA VAL A 139 -12.06 -7.83 -29.08
C VAL A 139 -12.94 -7.90 -30.32
N ARG A 140 -12.67 -7.05 -31.32
CA ARG A 140 -13.32 -7.14 -32.64
C ARG A 140 -12.47 -8.04 -33.54
N ALA A 141 -13.04 -9.13 -34.03
CA ALA A 141 -12.38 -10.03 -34.99
C ALA A 141 -13.41 -10.75 -35.87
N GLY A 142 -12.96 -11.32 -36.99
CA GLY A 142 -13.82 -12.06 -37.92
C GLY A 142 -14.15 -13.49 -37.49
N SER A 143 -13.49 -14.02 -36.45
CA SER A 143 -13.73 -15.36 -35.88
C SER A 143 -13.26 -15.43 -34.42
N LEU A 144 -13.71 -16.44 -33.68
CA LEU A 144 -13.29 -16.69 -32.29
C LEU A 144 -11.78 -16.94 -32.18
N GLU A 145 -11.24 -17.81 -33.04
CA GLU A 145 -9.81 -18.13 -33.05
C GLU A 145 -8.95 -16.89 -33.29
N HIS A 146 -9.38 -16.02 -34.21
CA HIS A 146 -8.70 -14.75 -34.48
C HIS A 146 -8.85 -13.77 -33.30
N ALA A 147 -10.03 -13.70 -32.66
CA ALA A 147 -10.20 -12.89 -31.45
C ALA A 147 -9.27 -13.35 -30.31
N GLN A 148 -9.16 -14.66 -30.10
CA GLN A 148 -8.27 -15.25 -29.09
C GLN A 148 -6.79 -15.03 -29.42
N ALA A 149 -6.40 -15.14 -30.69
CA ALA A 149 -5.03 -14.84 -31.12
C ALA A 149 -4.67 -13.36 -30.87
N ASN A 150 -5.55 -12.43 -31.28
CA ASN A 150 -5.34 -11.00 -31.06
C ASN A 150 -5.28 -10.66 -29.56
N LEU A 151 -6.11 -11.31 -28.74
CA LEU A 151 -6.08 -11.08 -27.30
C LEU A 151 -4.77 -11.62 -26.69
N ARG A 152 -4.33 -12.82 -27.09
CA ARG A 152 -3.06 -13.38 -26.61
C ARG A 152 -1.86 -12.53 -26.99
N GLU A 153 -1.81 -12.08 -28.24
CA GLU A 153 -0.73 -11.21 -28.71
C GLU A 153 -0.77 -9.84 -28.00
N GLY A 154 -1.94 -9.22 -27.90
CA GLY A 154 -2.10 -7.90 -27.30
C GLY A 154 -1.90 -7.88 -25.78
N MET A 155 -2.06 -9.01 -25.11
CA MET A 155 -1.89 -9.14 -23.66
C MET A 155 -0.58 -9.87 -23.28
N ALA A 156 0.30 -10.24 -24.21
CA ALA A 156 1.56 -10.89 -23.86
C ALA A 156 2.54 -9.85 -23.29
N ALA A 157 2.76 -9.86 -21.96
CA ALA A 157 3.57 -8.87 -21.25
C ALA A 157 3.16 -7.42 -21.56
N ALA A 158 1.85 -7.18 -21.61
CA ALA A 158 1.31 -5.88 -21.95
C ALA A 158 1.57 -4.89 -20.82
N SER A 159 2.31 -3.82 -21.10
CA SER A 159 2.46 -2.70 -20.17
C SER A 159 1.13 -1.96 -20.03
N CYS A 160 0.52 -2.06 -18.86
CA CYS A 160 -0.77 -1.52 -18.53
C CYS A 160 -0.65 -0.35 -17.55
N ASN A 161 -1.58 0.60 -17.64
CA ASN A 161 -1.70 1.71 -16.71
C ASN A 161 -3.10 1.67 -16.07
N ALA A 162 -3.16 1.42 -14.75
CA ALA A 162 -4.41 1.35 -13.98
C ALA A 162 -4.87 2.71 -13.41
N GLY A 163 -4.27 3.82 -13.85
CA GLY A 163 -4.52 5.17 -13.36
C GLY A 163 -3.30 5.75 -12.65
N ALA A 164 -3.54 6.47 -11.56
CA ALA A 164 -2.48 7.12 -10.79
C ALA A 164 -2.66 6.87 -9.30
N TRP A 165 -1.55 6.73 -8.59
CA TRP A 165 -1.48 6.75 -7.14
C TRP A 165 -1.96 8.10 -6.58
N PRO A 166 -2.26 8.19 -5.27
CA PRO A 166 -2.61 9.45 -4.62
C PRO A 166 -1.54 10.55 -4.74
N ASN A 167 -0.28 10.20 -5.00
CA ASN A 167 0.81 11.15 -5.25
C ASN A 167 0.93 11.57 -6.74
N GLY A 168 0.02 11.09 -7.60
CA GLY A 168 -0.05 11.40 -9.03
C GLY A 168 0.83 10.53 -9.93
N ASP A 169 1.62 9.61 -9.39
CA ASP A 169 2.48 8.74 -10.20
C ASP A 169 1.66 7.61 -10.84
N PRO A 170 1.99 7.16 -12.06
CA PRO A 170 1.19 6.17 -12.77
C PRO A 170 1.25 4.80 -12.07
N ILE A 171 0.12 4.09 -12.06
CA ILE A 171 0.06 2.70 -11.60
C ILE A 171 0.38 1.81 -12.81
N LEU A 172 1.64 1.42 -12.93
CA LEU A 172 2.12 0.57 -14.02
C LEU A 172 2.15 -0.90 -13.59
N PHE A 173 1.73 -1.79 -14.47
CA PHE A 173 1.83 -3.24 -14.27
C PHE A 173 1.93 -3.96 -15.61
N GLU A 174 2.50 -5.14 -15.61
CA GLU A 174 2.46 -6.03 -16.78
C GLU A 174 1.25 -6.95 -16.64
N ALA A 175 0.40 -6.94 -17.65
CA ALA A 175 -0.70 -7.90 -17.76
C ALA A 175 -0.28 -9.04 -18.67
N SER A 176 -0.55 -10.26 -18.24
CA SER A 176 -0.49 -11.46 -19.08
C SER A 176 -1.74 -12.30 -18.84
N LEU A 177 -2.20 -13.00 -19.88
CA LEU A 177 -3.35 -13.91 -19.72
C LEU A 177 -2.90 -15.13 -18.91
N CYS A 178 -3.39 -15.23 -17.68
CA CYS A 178 -3.16 -16.36 -16.79
C CYS A 178 -4.09 -17.53 -17.15
N VAL A 179 -3.94 -18.14 -18.33
CA VAL A 179 -4.34 -19.54 -18.65
C VAL A 179 -4.23 -19.85 -20.15
N SER A 180 -4.04 -21.14 -20.46
CA SER A 180 -4.07 -21.75 -21.78
C SER A 180 -5.39 -21.54 -22.57
N ALA A 181 -6.50 -21.20 -21.90
CA ALA A 181 -7.82 -21.02 -22.54
C ALA A 181 -8.48 -19.67 -22.20
N VAL A 182 -8.70 -18.85 -23.24
CA VAL A 182 -9.52 -17.62 -23.17
C VAL A 182 -11.00 -18.01 -23.33
N VAL A 183 -11.78 -17.86 -22.26
CA VAL A 183 -13.21 -18.21 -22.25
C VAL A 183 -14.05 -17.04 -22.75
N LEU A 184 -14.83 -17.27 -23.81
CA LEU A 184 -15.78 -16.29 -24.33
C LEU A 184 -17.06 -16.31 -23.47
N SER A 185 -17.40 -15.19 -22.83
CA SER A 185 -18.61 -15.05 -22.01
C SER A 185 -19.74 -14.28 -22.70
N GLU A 186 -19.44 -13.46 -23.72
CA GLU A 186 -20.39 -12.57 -24.39
C GLU A 186 -20.03 -12.46 -25.89
N LEU A 187 -21.03 -12.48 -26.77
CA LEU A 187 -20.88 -12.21 -28.21
C LEU A 187 -21.92 -11.17 -28.63
N ASP A 188 -21.46 -10.07 -29.22
CA ASP A 188 -22.29 -8.97 -29.71
C ASP A 188 -23.27 -8.36 -28.69
N GLY A 189 -22.89 -8.29 -27.41
CA GLY A 189 -23.77 -7.75 -26.36
C GLY A 189 -24.59 -8.82 -25.63
N GLU A 190 -24.66 -10.03 -26.18
CA GLU A 190 -25.49 -11.10 -25.65
C GLU A 190 -24.65 -12.12 -24.86
N PRO A 191 -25.09 -12.50 -23.65
CA PRO A 191 -24.39 -13.51 -22.86
C PRO A 191 -24.45 -14.86 -23.57
N ILE A 192 -23.31 -15.52 -23.70
CA ILE A 192 -23.27 -16.90 -24.17
C ILE A 192 -23.39 -17.81 -22.96
N ALA A 193 -24.27 -18.81 -23.04
CA ALA A 193 -24.30 -19.89 -22.06
C ALA A 193 -22.97 -20.66 -22.14
N VAL A 194 -22.00 -20.28 -21.33
CA VAL A 194 -20.72 -20.97 -21.25
C VAL A 194 -20.98 -22.32 -20.59
N SER A 195 -20.99 -23.40 -21.38
CA SER A 195 -20.71 -24.71 -20.83
C SER A 195 -19.22 -24.73 -20.48
N VAL A 196 -18.87 -24.23 -19.31
CA VAL A 196 -17.53 -24.43 -18.75
C VAL A 196 -17.36 -25.95 -18.69
N PRO A 197 -16.36 -26.54 -19.38
CA PRO A 197 -16.12 -27.97 -19.25
C PRO A 197 -15.97 -28.27 -17.77
N ALA A 198 -16.75 -29.22 -17.24
CA ALA A 198 -16.63 -29.64 -15.85
C ALA A 198 -15.17 -30.05 -15.61
N GLY A 199 -14.40 -29.22 -14.89
CA GLY A 199 -12.97 -29.42 -14.67
C GLY A 199 -12.06 -28.21 -14.93
N VAL A 200 -12.56 -27.13 -15.54
CA VAL A 200 -11.77 -25.88 -15.65
C VAL A 200 -12.16 -24.93 -14.52
N ASP A 201 -11.44 -25.02 -13.40
CA ASP A 201 -11.62 -24.14 -12.26
C ASP A 201 -10.76 -22.88 -12.47
N ILE A 202 -11.35 -21.91 -13.19
CA ILE A 202 -10.66 -20.72 -13.73
C ILE A 202 -10.26 -19.69 -12.67
N TYR A 203 -10.67 -19.89 -11.41
CA TYR A 203 -10.20 -19.14 -10.25
C TYR A 203 -10.28 -20.08 -9.04
N ARG A 204 -9.17 -20.71 -8.64
CA ARG A 204 -9.18 -21.41 -7.35
C ARG A 204 -9.43 -20.40 -6.26
N ARG A 205 -10.58 -20.54 -5.60
CA ARG A 205 -10.86 -19.72 -4.44
C ARG A 205 -10.00 -20.21 -3.28
N PRO A 206 -9.55 -19.31 -2.40
CA PRO A 206 -9.04 -19.68 -1.08
C PRO A 206 -9.95 -20.73 -0.44
N ASP A 207 -9.40 -21.88 -0.09
CA ASP A 207 -10.16 -23.03 0.39
C ASP A 207 -9.65 -23.45 1.78
N ALA A 208 -10.04 -22.67 2.80
CA ALA A 208 -9.63 -22.91 4.18
C ALA A 208 -10.10 -24.28 4.70
N GLU A 209 -11.29 -24.72 4.30
CA GLU A 209 -11.80 -26.04 4.65
C GLU A 209 -11.02 -27.16 3.95
N GLY A 210 -10.65 -26.95 2.68
CA GLY A 210 -9.79 -27.86 1.92
C GLY A 210 -8.39 -27.95 2.49
N ALA A 211 -7.77 -26.83 2.90
CA ALA A 211 -6.45 -26.82 3.52
C ALA A 211 -6.46 -27.60 4.84
N ALA A 212 -7.48 -27.37 5.69
CA ALA A 212 -7.67 -28.11 6.92
C ALA A 212 -7.87 -29.62 6.67
N LEU A 213 -8.69 -29.99 5.67
CA LEU A 213 -8.91 -31.39 5.30
C LEU A 213 -7.63 -32.04 4.76
N PHE A 214 -6.88 -31.35 3.89
CA PHE A 214 -5.60 -31.83 3.37
C PHE A 214 -4.62 -32.13 4.51
N PHE A 215 -4.46 -31.20 5.45
CA PHE A 215 -3.55 -31.39 6.59
C PHE A 215 -4.00 -32.53 7.49
N ALA A 216 -5.32 -32.69 7.70
CA ALA A 216 -5.87 -33.81 8.46
C ALA A 216 -5.63 -35.16 7.76
N GLU A 217 -5.84 -35.25 6.46
CA GLU A 217 -5.54 -36.46 5.67
C GLU A 217 -4.05 -36.81 5.71
N LEU A 218 -3.18 -35.80 5.59
CA LEU A 218 -1.74 -35.97 5.65
C LEU A 218 -1.27 -36.47 7.03
N LEU A 219 -1.75 -35.87 8.11
CA LEU A 219 -1.42 -36.33 9.47
C LEU A 219 -1.99 -37.72 9.77
N ALA A 220 -3.08 -38.12 9.11
CA ALA A 220 -3.63 -39.46 9.26
C ALA A 220 -2.88 -40.52 8.45
N SER A 221 -2.17 -40.13 7.37
CA SER A 221 -1.43 -41.06 6.51
C SER A 221 -0.04 -41.40 7.02
N VAL A 222 0.53 -40.59 7.92
CA VAL A 222 1.87 -40.80 8.50
C VAL A 222 1.86 -40.74 10.03
N GLU A 223 2.75 -41.51 10.66
CA GLU A 223 2.91 -41.46 12.13
C GLU A 223 3.47 -40.10 12.60
N THR A 224 4.41 -39.55 11.84
CA THR A 224 4.96 -38.21 12.05
C THR A 224 5.27 -37.54 10.71
N LEU A 225 5.22 -36.21 10.65
CA LEU A 225 5.64 -35.48 9.45
C LEU A 225 7.11 -35.72 9.10
N GLY A 226 7.97 -36.02 10.10
CA GLY A 226 9.36 -36.39 9.87
C GLY A 226 9.53 -37.68 9.04
N ALA A 227 8.60 -38.63 9.19
CA ALA A 227 8.63 -39.87 8.41
C ALA A 227 8.51 -39.62 6.89
N ILE A 228 7.86 -38.52 6.48
CA ILE A 228 7.80 -38.10 5.08
C ILE A 228 9.19 -37.69 4.59
N ALA A 229 9.93 -36.91 5.38
CA ALA A 229 11.28 -36.50 5.02
C ALA A 229 12.25 -37.70 4.95
N ASP A 230 12.10 -38.66 5.85
CA ASP A 230 12.92 -39.88 5.87
C ASP A 230 12.63 -40.80 4.66
N GLN A 231 11.36 -40.93 4.27
CA GLN A 231 10.95 -41.83 3.19
C GLN A 231 11.03 -41.21 1.79
N TYR A 232 10.65 -39.94 1.67
CA TYR A 232 10.46 -39.25 0.39
C TYR A 232 11.39 -38.03 0.21
N GLY A 233 12.22 -37.72 1.21
CA GLY A 233 13.15 -36.59 1.18
C GLY A 233 12.56 -35.29 1.74
N LEU A 234 13.45 -34.41 2.21
CA LEU A 234 13.08 -33.14 2.84
C LEU A 234 12.29 -32.21 1.90
N ASN A 235 12.65 -32.16 0.62
CA ASN A 235 11.95 -31.35 -0.38
C ASN A 235 10.48 -31.74 -0.49
N THR A 236 10.18 -33.04 -0.46
CA THR A 236 8.80 -33.54 -0.50
C THR A 236 7.98 -33.04 0.69
N LEU A 237 8.55 -33.07 1.91
CA LEU A 237 7.89 -32.54 3.09
C LEU A 237 7.64 -31.03 2.96
N THR A 238 8.65 -30.28 2.53
CA THR A 238 8.57 -28.83 2.33
C THR A 238 7.50 -28.47 1.31
N ASP A 239 7.46 -29.16 0.19
CA ASP A 239 6.46 -28.95 -0.85
C ASP A 239 5.04 -29.27 -0.39
N LEU A 240 4.85 -30.30 0.44
CA LEU A 240 3.53 -30.57 1.05
C LEU A 240 3.09 -29.43 1.97
N MET A 241 4.02 -28.75 2.66
CA MET A 241 3.69 -27.56 3.45
C MET A 241 3.35 -26.37 2.55
N TYR A 242 4.05 -26.20 1.43
CA TYR A 242 3.70 -25.18 0.44
C TYR A 242 2.37 -25.47 -0.25
N LEU A 243 2.04 -26.74 -0.49
CA LEU A 243 0.75 -27.15 -1.05
C LEU A 243 -0.41 -26.80 -0.10
N HIS A 244 -0.25 -27.02 1.21
CA HIS A 244 -1.24 -26.59 2.19
C HIS A 244 -1.50 -25.09 2.08
N ASN A 245 -0.44 -24.28 2.00
CA ASN A 245 -0.58 -22.84 1.82
C ASN A 245 -1.21 -22.48 0.47
N ALA A 246 -0.85 -23.17 -0.61
CA ALA A 246 -1.44 -22.96 -1.94
C ALA A 246 -2.95 -23.21 -1.94
N ILE A 247 -3.42 -24.28 -1.27
CA ILE A 247 -4.85 -24.55 -1.10
C ILE A 247 -5.51 -23.43 -0.28
N LEU A 248 -4.86 -23.00 0.80
CA LEU A 248 -5.39 -21.96 1.68
C LEU A 248 -5.55 -20.62 0.96
N THR A 249 -4.64 -20.26 0.06
CA THR A 249 -4.65 -18.97 -0.64
C THR A 249 -5.26 -19.02 -2.04
N GLY A 250 -5.62 -20.21 -2.54
CA GLY A 250 -6.13 -20.38 -3.90
C GLY A 250 -5.03 -20.36 -4.99
N ASN A 251 -3.78 -20.60 -4.61
CA ASN A 251 -2.64 -20.68 -5.52
C ASN A 251 -2.39 -22.13 -5.98
N VAL A 252 -1.35 -22.31 -6.80
CA VAL A 252 -0.87 -23.61 -7.26
C VAL A 252 0.57 -23.80 -6.81
N LEU A 253 0.91 -25.02 -6.41
CA LEU A 253 2.30 -25.39 -6.17
C LEU A 253 2.92 -25.88 -7.48
N GLU A 254 4.00 -25.22 -7.91
CA GLU A 254 4.87 -25.78 -8.94
C GLU A 254 5.70 -26.93 -8.36
N VAL A 255 5.46 -28.14 -8.85
CA VAL A 255 6.18 -29.35 -8.46
C VAL A 255 7.21 -29.67 -9.54
N TRP A 256 8.47 -29.81 -9.11
CA TRP A 256 9.60 -30.07 -10.00
C TRP A 256 9.87 -31.57 -10.12
N PRO A 257 9.72 -32.17 -11.32
CA PRO A 257 9.92 -33.60 -11.51
C PRO A 257 11.35 -34.02 -11.16
N GLY A 258 11.50 -34.90 -10.18
CA GLY A 258 12.79 -35.46 -9.74
C GLY A 258 13.44 -34.75 -8.56
N GLU A 259 12.90 -33.61 -8.09
CA GLU A 259 13.35 -32.96 -6.85
C GLU A 259 12.44 -33.27 -5.66
N SER A 260 11.21 -33.69 -5.95
CA SER A 260 10.15 -33.91 -4.99
C SER A 260 9.25 -35.06 -5.41
N GLU A 261 8.74 -35.78 -4.43
CA GLU A 261 7.88 -36.94 -4.59
C GLU A 261 6.44 -36.65 -4.11
N VAL A 262 6.05 -35.37 -4.08
CA VAL A 262 4.72 -34.89 -3.66
C VAL A 262 3.62 -35.66 -4.35
N GLU A 263 3.70 -35.86 -5.66
CA GLU A 263 2.66 -36.56 -6.41
C GLU A 263 2.45 -38.00 -5.92
N LYS A 264 3.52 -38.70 -5.52
CA LYS A 264 3.42 -40.05 -4.95
C LYS A 264 2.67 -40.00 -3.62
N VAL A 265 3.01 -39.06 -2.74
CA VAL A 265 2.36 -38.89 -1.44
C VAL A 265 0.88 -38.51 -1.62
N LEU A 266 0.56 -37.58 -2.52
CA LEU A 266 -0.82 -37.11 -2.72
C LEU A 266 -1.74 -38.21 -3.23
N ARG A 267 -1.25 -39.12 -4.08
CA ARG A 267 -2.03 -40.24 -4.61
C ARG A 267 -2.42 -41.27 -3.55
N GLU A 268 -1.73 -41.28 -2.40
CA GLU A 268 -2.06 -42.15 -1.27
C GLU A 268 -3.14 -41.54 -0.36
N LEU A 269 -3.46 -40.25 -0.52
CA LEU A 269 -4.47 -39.56 0.29
C LEU A 269 -5.90 -39.82 -0.22
N PRO A 270 -6.91 -39.85 0.67
CA PRO A 270 -8.31 -40.10 0.30
C PRO A 270 -8.86 -39.13 -0.75
N SER A 271 -8.46 -37.86 -0.70
CA SER A 271 -8.91 -36.82 -1.63
C SER A 271 -7.85 -36.47 -2.68
N ALA A 272 -7.02 -37.43 -3.10
CA ALA A 272 -5.93 -37.25 -4.06
C ALA A 272 -6.28 -36.36 -5.27
N ASP A 273 -7.40 -36.64 -5.95
CA ASP A 273 -7.85 -35.88 -7.14
C ASP A 273 -8.07 -34.40 -6.84
N ARG A 274 -8.44 -34.05 -5.60
CA ARG A 274 -8.62 -32.66 -5.16
C ARG A 274 -7.28 -31.97 -4.96
N TRP A 275 -6.29 -32.66 -4.39
CA TRP A 275 -4.98 -32.09 -4.07
C TRP A 275 -4.07 -31.99 -5.29
N LEU A 276 -4.15 -32.97 -6.19
CA LEU A 276 -3.41 -32.96 -7.46
C LEU A 276 -3.83 -31.81 -8.38
N ARG A 277 -5.07 -31.33 -8.25
CA ARG A 277 -5.47 -30.08 -8.89
C ARG A 277 -4.55 -28.94 -8.42
N SER A 278 -4.27 -28.86 -7.12
CA SER A 278 -3.40 -27.84 -6.49
C SER A 278 -1.91 -27.92 -6.81
N THR A 279 -1.51 -28.78 -7.73
CA THR A 279 -0.13 -28.91 -8.22
C THR A 279 -0.04 -28.71 -9.73
N GLU A 280 1.00 -28.02 -10.19
CA GLU A 280 1.37 -27.88 -11.61
C GLU A 280 2.79 -28.41 -11.81
N HIS A 281 3.05 -29.05 -12.95
CA HIS A 281 4.40 -29.52 -13.27
C HIS A 281 5.22 -28.34 -13.79
N GLY A 282 6.32 -28.02 -13.09
CA GLY A 282 7.30 -27.05 -13.58
C GLY A 282 7.82 -27.47 -14.97
N GLY A 283 7.80 -26.54 -15.93
CA GLY A 283 8.20 -26.80 -17.32
C GLY A 283 9.64 -27.31 -17.48
N ASP A 284 9.96 -27.86 -18.66
CA ASP A 284 11.26 -28.47 -18.98
C ASP A 284 12.43 -27.48 -18.77
N TRP A 285 13.15 -27.62 -17.66
CA TRP A 285 14.27 -26.76 -17.27
C TRP A 285 15.40 -26.71 -18.32
N LYS A 286 15.48 -27.72 -19.20
CA LYS A 286 16.48 -27.78 -20.29
C LYS A 286 16.38 -26.58 -21.24
N THR A 287 15.21 -25.95 -21.34
CA THR A 287 15.00 -24.74 -22.14
C THR A 287 15.54 -23.47 -21.47
N HIS A 288 15.72 -23.47 -20.15
CA HIS A 288 16.13 -22.28 -19.37
C HIS A 288 17.59 -22.29 -18.91
N CYS A 289 18.28 -23.44 -18.96
CA CYS A 289 19.73 -23.51 -18.75
C CYS A 289 20.51 -23.20 -20.05
N VAL A 290 20.47 -21.96 -20.53
CA VAL A 290 21.46 -21.50 -21.52
C VAL A 290 22.79 -21.37 -20.79
N ALA A 291 23.69 -22.31 -21.03
CA ALA A 291 25.06 -22.27 -20.51
C ALA A 291 25.71 -20.94 -20.90
N ASN A 292 26.03 -20.11 -19.90
CA ASN A 292 26.93 -18.97 -20.03
C ASN A 292 28.31 -19.50 -20.45
N ARG A 293 28.51 -19.75 -21.74
CA ARG A 293 29.84 -19.91 -22.33
C ARG A 293 30.48 -18.54 -22.32
N VAL A 294 31.16 -18.25 -21.22
CA VAL A 294 32.17 -17.18 -21.15
C VAL A 294 33.16 -17.44 -22.28
N LYS A 295 33.09 -16.62 -23.33
CA LYS A 295 34.13 -16.60 -24.37
C LYS A 295 35.39 -16.04 -23.73
N LYS A 296 36.42 -16.90 -23.63
CA LYS A 296 37.81 -16.46 -23.44
C LYS A 296 38.31 -15.76 -24.69
#